data_AF-A0A8S9PN02-F1
#
_entry.id   AF-A0A8S9PN02-F1
#
_cell.length_a   1.000
_cell.length_b   1.000
_cell.length_c   1.000
_cell.angle_alpha   90.00
_cell.angle_beta   90.00
_cell.angle_gamma   90.00
#
_symmetry.space_group_name_H-M   'P 1'
#
loop_
_entity.id
_entity.type
_entity.pdbx_description
1 polymer ?
#
loop_
_entity_poly.entity_id
_entity_poly.type
_entity_poly.pdbx_seq_one_letter_code
_entity_poly.pdbx_strand_id
1 'polypeptide(L)'
;MEMLTVRDRDEEGTVVMCAAGMKEYREAEARVDEKGLRLERVRDRTEVPNVRMSMRHAPMLKLKSGICLEAATLVVVRPSGVTSDDNDAELATEAFAADCMYGEAVAALLKRRRNVLEMNSF
;
A
#
# COMPACT_ATOMS: atom_id res chain seq x y z
N MET A 1 15.33 6.83 14.17
CA MET A 1 14.19 7.11 13.28
C MET A 1 12.93 6.59 13.96
N GLU A 2 11.87 7.39 14.07
CA GLU A 2 10.58 6.97 14.67
C GLU A 2 9.78 6.19 13.62
N MET A 3 9.26 5.02 13.99
CA MET A 3 8.45 4.15 13.12
C MET A 3 7.35 3.48 13.94
N LEU A 4 6.13 3.47 13.43
CA LEU A 4 4.98 2.80 14.04
C LEU A 4 4.61 1.59 13.18
N THR A 5 4.56 0.41 13.81
CA THR A 5 4.08 -0.82 13.18
C THR A 5 2.83 -1.28 13.92
N VAL A 6 1.71 -1.38 13.20
CA VAL A 6 0.45 -1.92 13.70
C VAL A 6 0.21 -3.26 13.02
N ARG A 7 -0.05 -4.29 13.80
CA ARG A 7 -0.46 -5.60 13.29
C ARG A 7 -1.90 -5.86 13.66
N ASP A 8 -2.63 -6.45 12.73
CA ASP A 8 -3.96 -6.97 13.03
C ASP A 8 -3.88 -8.13 14.04
N ARG A 9 -4.99 -8.39 14.75
CA ARG A 9 -5.08 -9.45 15.76
C ARG A 9 -4.79 -10.82 15.16
N ASP A 10 -5.25 -11.06 13.95
CA ASP A 10 -5.12 -12.36 13.27
C ASP A 10 -3.80 -12.45 12.47
N GLU A 11 -2.92 -11.44 12.59
CA GLU A 11 -1.63 -11.32 11.91
C GLU A 11 -1.70 -11.31 10.37
N GLU A 12 -2.89 -11.15 9.80
CA GLU A 12 -3.09 -11.10 8.33
C GLU A 12 -2.65 -9.76 7.71
N GLY A 13 -2.60 -8.70 8.51
CA GLY A 13 -2.31 -7.34 8.06
C GLY A 13 -1.24 -6.65 8.90
N THR A 14 -0.29 -5.99 8.23
CA THR A 14 0.70 -5.11 8.87
C THR A 14 0.65 -3.73 8.22
N VAL A 15 0.50 -2.70 9.03
CA VAL A 15 0.64 -1.30 8.62
C VAL A 15 1.92 -0.74 9.22
N VAL A 16 2.77 -0.14 8.38
CA VAL A 16 4.01 0.52 8.80
C VAL A 16 3.94 1.99 8.43
N MET A 17 4.14 2.87 9.40
CA MET A 17 4.16 4.32 9.21
C MET A 17 5.51 4.89 9.65
N CYS A 18 6.14 5.66 8.77
CA CYS A 18 7.36 6.39 9.08
C CYS A 18 7.04 7.72 9.81
N ALA A 19 8.08 8.38 10.34
CA ALA A 19 7.95 9.68 11.00
C ALA A 19 7.19 10.73 10.19
N ALA A 20 7.36 10.75 8.85
CA ALA A 20 6.63 11.66 7.98
C ALA A 20 5.13 11.34 7.95
N GLY A 21 4.75 10.06 7.82
CA GLY A 21 3.34 9.65 7.84
C GLY A 21 2.68 9.90 9.20
N MET A 22 3.40 9.70 10.30
CA MET A 22 2.88 10.03 11.65
C MET A 22 2.67 11.54 11.84
N LYS A 23 3.56 12.36 11.28
CA LYS A 23 3.41 13.83 11.27
C LYS A 23 2.19 14.24 10.45
N GLU A 24 2.04 13.69 9.24
CA GLU A 24 0.90 13.94 8.36
C GLU A 24 -0.43 13.60 9.05
N TYR A 25 -0.50 12.45 9.73
CA TYR A 25 -1.69 12.04 10.49
C TYR A 25 -2.04 13.05 11.61
N ARG A 26 -1.06 13.48 12.40
CA ARG A 26 -1.26 14.48 13.47
C ARG A 26 -1.74 15.83 12.91
N GLU A 27 -1.19 16.25 11.77
CA GLU A 27 -1.62 17.49 11.10
C GLU A 27 -3.01 17.38 10.48
N ALA A 28 -3.38 16.21 9.95
CA ALA A 28 -4.72 15.95 9.45
C ALA A 28 -5.77 16.03 10.57
N GLU A 29 -5.51 15.42 11.72
CA GLU A 29 -6.38 15.52 12.92
C GLU A 29 -6.49 16.97 13.42
N ALA A 30 -5.40 17.74 13.44
CA ALA A 30 -5.42 19.14 13.85
C ALA A 30 -6.30 20.01 12.93
N ARG A 31 -6.31 19.75 11.61
CA ARG A 31 -7.21 20.42 10.65
C ARG A 31 -8.69 20.07 10.86
N VAL A 32 -9.00 18.95 11.51
CA VAL A 32 -10.37 18.54 11.85
C VAL A 32 -10.91 19.37 13.03
N ASP A 33 -10.06 19.71 14.00
CA ASP A 33 -10.48 20.46 15.19
C ASP A 33 -10.68 21.97 14.92
N GLU A 34 -9.92 22.59 14.01
CA GLU A 34 -10.08 24.03 13.69
C GLU A 34 -11.37 24.38 12.93
N LYS A 35 -12.01 23.40 12.26
CA LYS A 35 -13.27 23.60 11.53
C LYS A 35 -14.51 23.06 12.26
N GLY A 36 -14.36 22.44 13.44
CA GLY A 36 -15.50 21.88 14.20
C GLY A 36 -16.29 20.78 13.47
N LEU A 37 -15.77 20.24 12.37
CA LEU A 37 -16.46 19.25 11.51
C LEU A 37 -16.19 17.82 11.97
N ARG A 38 -16.45 17.52 13.24
CA ARG A 38 -16.41 16.12 13.72
C ARG A 38 -17.63 15.29 13.29
N LEU A 39 -18.66 15.85 12.64
CA LEU A 39 -19.84 15.06 12.29
C LEU A 39 -20.73 15.62 11.17
N GLU A 40 -20.20 15.87 9.97
CA GLU A 40 -21.03 15.93 8.75
C GLU A 40 -20.50 15.04 7.61
N ARG A 41 -19.71 14.01 7.90
CA ARG A 41 -19.35 12.99 6.89
C ARG A 41 -20.46 11.94 6.65
N VAL A 42 -21.72 12.35 6.63
CA VAL A 42 -22.86 11.44 6.37
C VAL A 42 -23.60 11.78 5.06
N ARG A 43 -23.21 12.82 4.30
CA ARG A 43 -23.93 13.17 3.06
C ARG A 43 -23.11 13.51 1.83
N ASP A 44 -21.82 13.79 1.97
CA ASP A 44 -20.95 14.01 0.81
C ASP A 44 -20.36 12.68 0.33
N ARG A 45 -20.33 12.51 -0.99
CA ARG A 45 -19.79 11.32 -1.64
C ARG A 45 -18.38 11.02 -1.10
N THR A 46 -18.07 9.75 -0.88
CA THR A 46 -16.71 9.34 -0.52
C THR A 46 -15.73 9.86 -1.57
N GLU A 47 -14.89 10.83 -1.20
CA GLU A 47 -13.80 11.29 -2.06
C GLU A 47 -12.82 10.14 -2.24
N VAL A 48 -12.62 9.73 -3.49
CA VAL A 48 -11.65 8.70 -3.83
C VAL A 48 -10.31 9.39 -4.04
N PRO A 49 -9.25 9.07 -3.28
CA PRO A 49 -7.97 9.73 -3.47
C PRO A 49 -7.44 9.46 -4.89
N ASN A 50 -6.84 10.48 -5.50
CA ASN A 50 -6.21 10.31 -6.80
C ASN A 50 -4.95 9.44 -6.63
N VAL A 51 -5.00 8.21 -7.14
CA VAL A 51 -3.93 7.23 -6.97
C VAL A 51 -3.60 6.51 -8.27
N ARG A 52 -2.33 6.18 -8.43
CA ARG A 52 -1.82 5.26 -9.43
C ARG A 52 -1.56 3.90 -8.79
N MET A 53 -2.17 2.87 -9.34
CA MET A 53 -2.00 1.49 -8.93
C MET A 53 -1.18 0.71 -9.97
N SER A 54 -0.18 -0.04 -9.54
CA SER A 54 0.54 -0.99 -10.38
C SER A 54 0.31 -2.41 -9.89
N MET A 55 -0.33 -3.22 -10.73
CA MET A 55 -0.75 -4.58 -10.42
C MET A 55 0.08 -5.59 -11.23
N ARG A 56 0.49 -6.67 -10.58
CA ARG A 56 1.11 -7.85 -11.18
C ARG A 56 0.40 -9.09 -10.67
N HIS A 57 0.05 -9.99 -11.57
CA HIS A 57 -0.74 -11.18 -11.25
C HIS A 57 -0.08 -12.44 -11.80
N ALA A 58 -0.18 -13.53 -11.05
CA ALA A 58 0.17 -14.87 -11.47
C ALA A 58 -0.97 -15.84 -11.06
N PRO A 59 -1.61 -16.54 -12.03
CA PRO A 59 -2.66 -17.51 -11.71
C PRO A 59 -2.17 -18.63 -10.78
N MET A 60 -0.89 -19.00 -10.91
CA MET A 60 -0.20 -19.95 -10.06
C MET A 60 1.26 -19.53 -9.93
N LEU A 61 1.78 -19.47 -8.70
CA LEU A 61 3.15 -19.07 -8.40
C LEU A 61 3.82 -20.10 -7.49
N LYS A 62 4.77 -20.86 -8.04
CA LYS A 62 5.58 -21.81 -7.27
C LYS A 62 6.80 -21.11 -6.70
N LEU A 63 6.97 -21.20 -5.39
CA LEU A 63 8.11 -20.70 -4.64
C LEU A 63 9.19 -21.80 -4.54
N LYS A 64 10.43 -21.40 -4.31
CA LYS A 64 11.60 -22.28 -4.08
C LYS A 64 11.43 -23.12 -2.82
N SER A 65 10.68 -22.62 -1.85
CA SER A 65 10.26 -23.38 -0.66
C SER A 65 9.37 -24.59 -0.99
N GLY A 66 8.87 -24.70 -2.23
CA GLY A 66 7.92 -25.73 -2.65
C GLY A 66 6.46 -25.34 -2.46
N ILE A 67 6.19 -24.20 -1.81
CA ILE A 67 4.83 -23.65 -1.64
C ILE A 67 4.32 -23.15 -2.99
N CYS A 68 3.04 -23.39 -3.26
CA CYS A 68 2.36 -22.90 -4.45
C CYS A 68 1.25 -21.93 -4.04
N LEU A 69 1.37 -20.68 -4.49
CA LEU A 69 0.34 -19.66 -4.29
C LEU A 69 -0.60 -19.65 -5.50
N GLU A 70 -1.90 -19.73 -5.24
CA GLU A 70 -2.94 -19.58 -6.26
C GLU A 70 -3.38 -18.12 -6.36
N ALA A 71 -3.61 -17.65 -7.58
CA ALA A 71 -4.09 -16.30 -7.89
C ALA A 71 -3.30 -15.15 -7.22
N ALA A 72 -1.98 -15.34 -7.05
CA ALA A 72 -1.11 -14.37 -6.38
C ALA A 72 -1.11 -13.02 -7.10
N THR A 73 -1.37 -11.95 -6.34
CA THR A 73 -1.48 -10.59 -6.87
C THR A 73 -0.69 -9.61 -6.02
N LEU A 74 0.22 -8.87 -6.65
CA LEU A 74 0.94 -7.74 -6.05
C LEU A 74 0.33 -6.46 -6.57
N VAL A 75 -0.09 -5.58 -5.66
CA VAL A 75 -0.59 -4.24 -5.98
C VAL A 75 0.25 -3.20 -5.24
N VAL A 76 0.81 -2.24 -5.99
CA VAL A 76 1.50 -1.08 -5.44
C VAL A 76 0.62 0.14 -5.68
N VAL A 77 0.24 0.84 -4.62
CA VAL A 77 -0.62 2.04 -4.70
C VAL A 77 0.23 3.26 -4.35
N ARG A 78 0.27 4.25 -5.25
CA ARG A 78 0.91 5.54 -5.02
C ARG A 78 -0.09 6.68 -5.18
N PRO A 79 -0.01 7.76 -4.39
CA PRO A 79 -0.68 9.00 -4.71
C PRO A 79 -0.29 9.49 -6.12
N SER A 80 -1.23 10.05 -6.86
CA SER A 80 -0.94 10.68 -8.15
C SER A 80 -0.33 12.06 -7.94
N GLY A 81 0.59 12.47 -8.82
CA GLY A 81 1.20 13.80 -8.79
C GLY A 81 2.42 13.97 -7.89
N VAL A 82 2.80 12.96 -7.10
CA VAL A 82 4.10 12.93 -6.43
C VAL A 82 5.17 12.48 -7.43
N THR A 83 6.18 13.31 -7.68
CA THR A 83 7.35 12.99 -8.54
C THR A 83 8.35 12.08 -7.81
N SER A 84 7.86 11.14 -7.01
CA SER A 84 8.71 10.15 -6.37
C SER A 84 9.14 9.12 -7.42
N ASP A 85 10.41 8.73 -7.38
CA ASP A 85 10.98 7.76 -8.31
C ASP A 85 10.05 6.56 -8.50
N ASP A 86 9.84 6.20 -9.77
CA ASP A 86 8.87 5.20 -10.24
C ASP A 86 9.27 3.75 -9.88
N ASN A 87 10.04 3.56 -8.80
CA ASN A 87 10.62 2.30 -8.40
C ASN A 87 9.66 1.49 -7.53
N ASP A 88 8.62 0.94 -8.15
CA ASP A 88 7.69 0.01 -7.48
C ASP A 88 8.42 -1.21 -6.87
N ALA A 89 9.54 -1.61 -7.47
CA ALA A 89 10.27 -2.81 -7.10
C ALA A 89 10.98 -2.65 -5.76
N GLU A 90 11.65 -1.52 -5.54
CA GLU A 90 12.30 -1.21 -4.26
C GLU A 90 11.28 -1.11 -3.13
N LEU A 91 10.21 -0.34 -3.35
CA LEU A 91 9.13 -0.20 -2.36
C LEU A 91 8.51 -1.55 -1.99
N ALA A 92 8.20 -2.40 -2.97
CA ALA A 92 7.65 -3.72 -2.71
C ALA A 92 8.67 -4.64 -2.03
N THR A 93 9.94 -4.60 -2.43
CA THR A 93 10.97 -5.47 -1.83
C THR A 93 11.24 -5.08 -0.38
N GLU A 94 11.30 -3.79 -0.07
CA GLU A 94 11.48 -3.28 1.29
C GLU A 94 10.30 -3.66 2.20
N ALA A 95 9.06 -3.48 1.71
CA ALA A 95 7.86 -3.79 2.48
C ALA A 95 7.76 -5.26 2.90
N PHE A 96 8.30 -6.17 2.08
CA PHE A 96 8.26 -7.61 2.33
C PHE A 96 9.64 -8.21 2.67
N ALA A 97 10.65 -7.39 2.99
CA ALA A 97 12.03 -7.84 3.21
C ALA A 97 12.18 -8.78 4.41
N ALA A 98 11.35 -8.59 5.44
CA ALA A 98 11.37 -9.40 6.67
C ALA A 98 10.62 -10.74 6.51
N ASP A 99 9.84 -10.92 5.45
CA ASP A 99 9.02 -12.11 5.24
C ASP A 99 9.64 -13.03 4.20
N CYS A 100 10.04 -14.23 4.61
CA CYS A 100 10.73 -15.17 3.73
C CYS A 100 9.83 -15.71 2.61
N MET A 101 8.52 -15.86 2.86
CA MET A 101 7.58 -16.38 1.87
C MET A 101 7.07 -15.27 0.95
N TYR A 102 6.58 -14.16 1.54
CA TYR A 102 6.04 -13.06 0.74
C TYR A 102 7.15 -12.31 0.01
N GLY A 103 8.35 -12.18 0.58
CA GLY A 103 9.50 -11.60 -0.11
C GLY A 103 9.87 -12.39 -1.37
N GLU A 104 9.82 -13.73 -1.31
CA GLU A 104 10.03 -14.56 -2.49
C GLU A 104 8.91 -14.37 -3.53
N ALA A 105 7.65 -14.37 -3.09
CA ALA A 105 6.50 -14.16 -3.95
C ALA A 105 6.57 -12.80 -4.67
N VAL A 106 6.94 -11.74 -3.96
CA VAL A 106 7.13 -10.39 -4.49
C VAL A 106 8.24 -10.37 -5.53
N ALA A 107 9.40 -10.95 -5.24
CA ALA A 107 10.52 -11.02 -6.20
C ALA A 107 10.14 -11.77 -7.49
N ALA A 108 9.28 -12.79 -7.40
CA ALA A 108 8.78 -13.51 -8.55
C ALA A 108 7.66 -12.75 -9.29
N LEU A 109 6.76 -12.07 -8.58
CA LEU A 109 5.69 -11.25 -9.15
C LEU A 109 6.24 -10.01 -9.86
N LEU A 110 7.30 -9.37 -9.34
CA LEU A 110 7.93 -8.20 -9.96
C LEU A 110 8.47 -8.46 -11.38
N LYS A 111 8.76 -9.72 -11.72
CA LYS A 111 9.18 -10.16 -13.06
C LYS A 111 8.01 -10.37 -14.03
N ARG A 112 6.77 -10.29 -13.56
CA ARG A 112 5.55 -10.45 -14.36
C ARG A 112 5.14 -9.13 -15.01
N ARG A 113 4.20 -9.22 -15.96
CA ARG A 113 3.64 -8.05 -16.65
C ARG A 113 3.04 -7.09 -15.63
N ARG A 114 3.49 -5.83 -15.68
CA ARG A 114 2.91 -4.71 -14.92
C ARG A 114 1.69 -4.19 -15.65
N ASN A 115 0.54 -4.20 -14.99
CA ASN A 115 -0.66 -3.48 -15.42
C ASN A 115 -0.79 -2.23 -14.54
N VAL A 116 -1.00 -1.07 -15.15
CA VAL A 116 -1.14 0.20 -14.42
C VAL A 116 -2.58 0.67 -14.55
N LEU A 117 -3.18 1.06 -13.44
CA LEU A 117 -4.51 1.64 -13.37
C LEU A 117 -4.38 2.99 -12.66
N GLU A 118 -4.98 4.02 -13.23
CA GLU A 118 -5.13 5.31 -12.56
C GLU A 118 -6.57 5.44 -12.07
N MET A 119 -6.71 5.77 -10.79
CA MET A 119 -8.00 6.03 -10.17
C MET A 119 -8.04 7.53 -9.86
N ASN A 120 -8.75 8.25 -10.69
CA ASN A 120 -8.98 9.68 -10.53
C ASN A 120 -10.34 9.89 -9.85
N SER A 121 -10.42 10.75 -8.84
CA SER A 121 -11.72 11.29 -8.42
C SER A 121 -12.26 12.18 -9.54
N PHE A 122 -13.55 12.06 -9.80
CA PHE A 122 -14.33 13.14 -10.43
C PHE A 122 -14.76 14.16 -9.38
#